data_AF-A0A8H7CVZ1-F1
#
_entry.id   AF-A0A8H7CVZ1-F1
#
_cell.length_a   1.000
_cell.length_b   1.000
_cell.length_c   1.000
_cell.angle_alpha   90.00
_cell.angle_beta   90.00
_cell.angle_gamma   90.00
#
_symmetry.space_group_name_H-M   'P 1'
#
loop_
_entity.id
_entity.type
_entity.pdbx_description
1 polymer ?
#
loop_
_entity_poly.entity_id
_entity_poly.type
_entity_poly.pdbx_seq_one_letter_code
_entity_poly.pdbx_strand_id
1 'polypeptide(L)'
;MASEISQLSNIIASSVHDLLELSKANNWSLPALSEPFAPNKNVFRENPEASLATAKIIAASIQLATTLMPPGEVILAFIAPPSKAAAIRVCLECNVPEILREAGQQGLHIMDITQKSGSKIDSDKLSRVMRSLANSHMFREITSQSGCR
;
A
#
# COMPACT_ATOMS: atom_id res chain seq x y z
N MET A 1 18.61 1.96 22.52
CA MET A 1 18.63 1.29 21.20
C MET A 1 18.06 -0.13 21.22
N ALA A 2 18.75 -1.16 21.75
CA ALA A 2 18.14 -2.51 21.82
C ALA A 2 16.86 -2.55 22.69
N SER A 3 16.84 -1.78 23.78
CA SER A 3 15.65 -1.59 24.63
C SER A 3 14.50 -0.87 23.91
N GLU A 4 14.80 0.11 23.06
CA GLU A 4 13.79 0.91 22.33
C GLU A 4 13.12 0.08 21.23
N ILE A 5 13.89 -0.73 20.51
CA ILE A 5 13.35 -1.67 19.50
C ILE A 5 12.37 -2.65 20.17
N SER A 6 12.76 -3.24 21.30
CA SER A 6 11.89 -4.14 22.07
C SER A 6 10.65 -3.44 22.60
N GLN A 7 10.78 -2.20 23.07
CA GLN A 7 9.64 -1.39 23.52
C GLN A 7 8.66 -1.09 22.39
N LEU A 8 9.14 -0.70 21.20
CA LEU A 8 8.30 -0.45 20.04
C LEU A 8 7.58 -1.72 19.59
N SER A 9 8.27 -2.86 19.56
CA SER A 9 7.66 -4.16 19.26
C SER A 9 6.54 -4.51 20.25
N ASN A 10 6.75 -4.24 21.54
CA ASN A 10 5.73 -4.49 22.57
C ASN A 10 4.52 -3.58 22.39
N ILE A 11 4.72 -2.29 22.06
CA ILE A 11 3.63 -1.34 21.78
C ILE A 11 2.82 -1.78 20.57
N ILE A 12 3.48 -2.25 19.51
CA ILE A 12 2.80 -2.78 18.32
C ILE A 12 1.97 -4.01 18.72
N ALA A 13 2.56 -4.96 19.43
CA ALA A 13 1.88 -6.19 19.82
C ALA A 13 0.66 -5.93 20.73
N SER A 14 0.78 -5.07 21.74
CA SER A 14 -0.33 -4.74 22.63
C SER A 14 -1.44 -3.99 21.90
N SER A 15 -1.09 -3.00 21.07
CA SER A 15 -2.09 -2.22 20.34
C SER A 15 -2.82 -3.06 19.27
N VAL A 16 -2.11 -4.03 18.65
CA VAL A 16 -2.73 -5.02 17.75
C VAL A 16 -3.70 -5.92 18.51
N HIS A 17 -3.34 -6.37 19.70
CA HIS A 17 -4.22 -7.16 20.54
C HIS A 17 -5.51 -6.40 20.87
N ASP A 18 -5.39 -5.17 21.37
CA ASP A 18 -6.55 -4.30 21.68
C ASP A 18 -7.46 -4.12 20.45
N LEU A 19 -6.87 -3.85 19.27
CA LEU A 19 -7.62 -3.68 18.03
C LEU A 19 -8.36 -4.97 17.61
N LEU A 20 -7.74 -6.13 17.77
CA LEU A 20 -8.35 -7.42 17.45
C LEU A 20 -9.48 -7.78 18.43
N GLU A 21 -9.36 -7.42 19.70
CA GLU A 21 -10.45 -7.59 20.68
C GLU A 21 -11.64 -6.69 20.36
N LEU A 22 -11.39 -5.41 20.06
CA LEU A 22 -12.43 -4.47 19.63
C LEU A 22 -13.10 -4.90 18.33
N SER A 23 -12.32 -5.41 17.36
CA SER A 23 -12.84 -5.95 16.10
C SER A 23 -13.75 -7.16 16.33
N LYS A 24 -13.39 -8.09 17.23
CA LYS A 24 -14.23 -9.23 17.60
C LYS A 24 -15.50 -8.79 18.32
N ALA A 25 -15.40 -7.86 19.27
CA ALA A 25 -16.54 -7.37 20.04
C ALA A 25 -17.59 -6.68 19.16
N ASN A 26 -17.14 -5.94 18.14
CA ASN A 26 -18.01 -5.15 17.26
C ASN A 26 -18.27 -5.81 15.89
N ASN A 27 -17.80 -7.05 15.68
CA ASN A 27 -17.88 -7.80 14.41
C ASN A 27 -17.36 -7.01 13.19
N TRP A 28 -16.28 -6.23 13.37
CA TRP A 28 -15.66 -5.50 12.27
C TRP A 28 -14.75 -6.39 11.44
N SER A 29 -14.84 -6.25 10.11
CA SER A 29 -13.84 -6.83 9.20
C SER A 29 -12.73 -5.82 8.94
N LEU A 30 -11.50 -6.19 9.28
CA LEU A 30 -10.33 -5.36 9.02
C LEU A 30 -9.94 -5.40 7.53
N PRO A 31 -9.38 -4.32 6.98
CA PRO A 31 -8.99 -4.26 5.58
C PRO A 31 -7.73 -5.09 5.29
N ALA A 32 -7.72 -5.82 4.18
CA ALA A 32 -6.51 -6.47 3.65
C ALA A 32 -6.01 -5.75 2.39
N LEU A 33 -4.68 -5.64 2.23
CA LEU A 33 -4.06 -4.99 1.05
C LEU A 33 -4.39 -5.67 -0.28
N SER A 34 -4.75 -6.96 -0.25
CA SER A 34 -5.10 -7.74 -1.45
C SER A 34 -6.54 -7.55 -1.90
N GLU A 35 -7.38 -6.94 -1.09
CA GLU A 35 -8.81 -6.82 -1.37
C GLU A 35 -9.12 -5.44 -1.96
N PRO A 36 -10.13 -5.35 -2.85
CA PRO A 36 -10.63 -4.06 -3.30
C PRO A 36 -11.11 -3.20 -2.13
N PHE A 37 -11.04 -1.89 -2.31
CA PHE A 37 -11.57 -0.94 -1.35
C PHE A 37 -13.08 -1.20 -1.10
N ALA A 38 -13.45 -1.32 0.18
CA ALA A 38 -14.83 -1.49 0.60
C ALA A 38 -15.13 -0.56 1.80
N PRO A 39 -16.12 0.37 1.70
CA PRO A 39 -16.40 1.35 2.75
C PRO A 39 -16.69 0.72 4.13
N ASN A 40 -17.38 -0.41 4.15
CA ASN A 40 -17.73 -1.14 5.37
C ASN A 40 -16.51 -1.65 6.17
N LYS A 41 -15.36 -1.84 5.53
CA LYS A 41 -14.11 -2.24 6.20
C LYS A 41 -13.39 -1.09 6.89
N ASN A 42 -13.92 0.13 6.79
CA ASN A 42 -13.34 1.32 7.41
C ASN A 42 -14.12 1.81 8.64
N VAL A 43 -15.24 1.15 9.00
CA VAL A 43 -16.13 1.55 10.10
C VAL A 43 -15.42 1.57 11.46
N PHE A 44 -14.43 0.70 11.67
CA PHE A 44 -13.63 0.68 12.91
C PHE A 44 -12.88 2.00 13.14
N ARG A 45 -12.63 2.82 12.10
CA ARG A 45 -11.96 4.12 12.24
C ARG A 45 -12.82 5.18 12.91
N GLU A 46 -14.14 5.00 12.93
CA GLU A 46 -15.08 5.91 13.60
C GLU A 46 -15.09 5.71 15.11
N ASN A 47 -14.69 4.53 15.59
CA ASN A 47 -14.55 4.25 17.00
C ASN A 47 -13.25 4.90 17.55
N PRO A 48 -13.33 5.76 18.58
CA PRO A 48 -12.16 6.46 19.11
C PRO A 48 -11.06 5.54 19.66
N GLU A 49 -11.44 4.43 20.31
CA GLU A 49 -10.48 3.49 20.90
C GLU A 49 -9.73 2.70 19.82
N ALA A 50 -10.44 2.20 18.82
CA ALA A 50 -9.84 1.49 17.69
C ALA A 50 -8.99 2.42 16.81
N SER A 51 -9.42 3.67 16.63
CA SER A 51 -8.66 4.71 15.94
C SER A 51 -7.35 5.03 16.67
N LEU A 52 -7.40 5.18 18.00
CA LEU A 52 -6.21 5.39 18.83
C LEU A 52 -5.25 4.20 18.78
N ALA A 53 -5.76 2.96 18.90
CA ALA A 53 -4.95 1.75 18.78
C ALA A 53 -4.27 1.67 17.40
N THR A 54 -5.02 1.97 16.33
CA THR A 54 -4.49 2.02 14.96
C THR A 54 -3.39 3.08 14.81
N ALA A 55 -3.59 4.28 15.37
CA ALA A 55 -2.59 5.34 15.33
C ALA A 55 -1.29 4.95 16.04
N LYS A 56 -1.40 4.27 17.21
CA LYS A 56 -0.23 3.74 17.94
C LYS A 56 0.53 2.70 17.11
N ILE A 57 -0.19 1.76 16.48
CA ILE A 57 0.41 0.73 15.60
C ILE A 57 1.19 1.40 14.47
N ILE A 58 0.56 2.34 13.77
CA ILE A 58 1.17 3.04 12.63
C ILE A 58 2.40 3.82 13.07
N ALA A 59 2.28 4.65 14.11
CA ALA A 59 3.37 5.48 14.60
C ALA A 59 4.57 4.63 15.06
N ALA A 60 4.33 3.60 15.86
CA ALA A 60 5.37 2.70 16.35
C ALA A 60 6.03 1.91 15.20
N SER A 61 5.26 1.47 14.20
CA SER A 61 5.80 0.77 13.03
C SER A 61 6.67 1.66 12.16
N ILE A 62 6.24 2.91 11.91
CA ILE A 62 7.04 3.90 11.18
C ILE A 62 8.33 4.21 11.95
N GLN A 63 8.24 4.42 13.25
CA GLN A 63 9.41 4.68 14.09
C GLN A 63 10.39 3.50 14.06
N LEU A 64 9.89 2.28 14.25
CA LEU A 64 10.70 1.07 14.21
C LEU A 64 11.38 0.87 12.85
N ALA A 65 10.63 1.04 11.76
CA ALA A 65 11.19 0.96 10.40
C ALA A 65 12.29 2.02 10.19
N THR A 66 12.05 3.26 10.62
CA THR A 66 13.01 4.35 10.49
C THR A 66 14.27 4.14 11.34
N THR A 67 14.14 3.56 12.53
CA THR A 67 15.28 3.20 13.38
C THR A 67 16.18 2.14 12.76
N LEU A 68 15.62 1.20 11.98
CA LEU A 68 16.35 0.09 11.38
C LEU A 68 16.85 0.39 9.95
N MET A 69 16.27 1.37 9.26
CA MET A 69 16.70 1.75 7.91
C MET A 69 18.08 2.45 7.92
N PRO A 70 18.94 2.17 6.92
CA PRO A 70 20.14 2.96 6.71
C PRO A 70 19.81 4.44 6.51
N PRO A 71 20.59 5.39 7.08
CA PRO A 71 20.28 6.83 6.96
C PRO A 71 20.12 7.32 5.52
N GLY A 72 20.90 6.80 4.58
CA GLY A 72 20.79 7.13 3.16
C GLY A 72 19.45 6.71 2.53
N GLU A 73 18.89 5.58 2.96
CA GLU A 73 17.58 5.11 2.50
C GLU A 73 16.44 5.96 3.09
N VAL A 74 16.57 6.38 4.35
CA VAL A 74 15.61 7.29 4.98
C VAL A 74 15.55 8.63 4.23
N ILE A 75 16.72 9.19 3.87
CA ILE A 75 16.79 10.41 3.07
C ILE A 75 16.14 10.19 1.70
N LEU A 76 16.47 9.07 1.02
CA LEU A 76 15.90 8.74 -0.27
C LEU A 76 14.36 8.61 -0.20
N ALA A 77 13.83 7.96 0.84
CA ALA A 77 12.40 7.83 1.07
C ALA A 77 11.72 9.19 1.25
N PHE A 78 12.40 10.16 1.87
CA PHE A 78 11.89 11.51 2.07
C PHE A 78 11.91 12.37 0.79
N ILE A 79 12.90 12.20 -0.09
CA ILE A 79 13.04 12.98 -1.34
C ILE A 79 12.39 12.32 -2.56
N ALA A 80 12.13 11.02 -2.54
CA ALA A 80 11.46 10.29 -3.61
C ALA A 80 9.97 10.62 -3.88
N PRO A 81 9.18 11.29 -3.00
CA PRO A 81 7.77 11.56 -3.26
C PRO A 81 7.43 12.23 -4.60
N PRO A 82 8.21 13.16 -5.17
CA PRO A 82 7.90 13.76 -6.48
C PRO A 82 7.86 12.74 -7.63
N SER A 83 8.75 11.73 -7.63
CA SER A 83 8.74 10.69 -8.67
C SER A 83 7.55 9.75 -8.51
N LYS A 84 7.15 9.44 -7.28
CA LYS A 84 5.92 8.70 -6.98
C LYS A 84 4.67 9.48 -7.40
N ALA A 85 4.61 10.78 -7.13
CA ALA A 85 3.51 11.65 -7.55
C ALA A 85 3.37 11.69 -9.08
N ALA A 86 4.49 11.81 -9.80
CA ALA A 86 4.50 11.74 -11.26
C ALA A 86 4.00 10.38 -11.78
N ALA A 87 4.44 9.27 -11.17
CA ALA A 87 3.98 7.93 -11.50
C ALA A 87 2.47 7.75 -11.27
N ILE A 88 1.94 8.23 -10.13
CA ILE A 88 0.50 8.23 -9.84
C ILE A 88 -0.25 8.99 -10.93
N ARG A 89 0.23 10.19 -11.29
CA ARG A 89 -0.40 10.98 -12.34
C ARG A 89 -0.44 10.25 -13.67
N VAL A 90 0.65 9.59 -14.09
CA VAL A 90 0.66 8.78 -15.33
C VAL A 90 -0.41 7.68 -15.28
N CYS A 91 -0.54 6.97 -14.16
CA CYS A 91 -1.57 5.94 -14.02
C CYS A 91 -3.00 6.51 -14.06
N LEU A 92 -3.24 7.70 -13.49
CA LEU A 92 -4.54 8.38 -13.55
C LEU A 92 -4.89 8.83 -14.96
N GLU A 93 -3.94 9.47 -15.66
CA GLU A 93 -4.15 9.95 -17.05
C GLU A 93 -4.36 8.78 -18.03
N CYS A 94 -3.80 7.60 -17.74
CA CYS A 94 -4.02 6.38 -18.51
C CYS A 94 -5.22 5.56 -18.00
N ASN A 95 -6.00 6.09 -17.06
CA ASN A 95 -7.18 5.43 -16.49
C ASN A 95 -6.92 4.02 -15.93
N VAL A 96 -5.70 3.75 -15.47
CA VAL A 96 -5.26 2.42 -15.01
C VAL A 96 -6.11 1.90 -13.83
N PRO A 97 -6.43 2.70 -12.79
CA PRO A 97 -7.25 2.21 -11.69
C PRO A 97 -8.63 1.72 -12.12
N GLU A 98 -9.27 2.42 -13.07
CA GLU A 98 -10.59 2.03 -13.57
C GLU A 98 -10.54 0.75 -14.42
N ILE A 99 -9.53 0.64 -15.29
CA ILE A 99 -9.29 -0.57 -16.09
C ILE A 99 -9.07 -1.79 -15.17
N LEU A 100 -8.26 -1.62 -14.11
CA LEU A 100 -8.02 -2.68 -13.14
C LEU A 100 -9.23 -2.97 -12.25
N ARG A 101 -10.07 -1.98 -11.98
CA ARG A 101 -11.32 -2.17 -11.23
C ARG A 101 -12.28 -3.10 -11.98
N GLU A 102 -12.37 -2.96 -13.29
CA GLU A 102 -13.14 -3.89 -14.14
C GLU A 102 -12.49 -5.28 -14.20
N ALA A 103 -11.17 -5.35 -14.25
CA ALA A 103 -10.43 -6.60 -14.29
C ALA A 103 -10.46 -7.35 -12.95
N GLY A 104 -10.68 -6.68 -11.82
CA GLY A 104 -10.80 -7.33 -10.51
C GLY A 104 -9.51 -8.00 -10.04
N GLN A 105 -9.65 -9.09 -9.27
CA GLN A 105 -8.52 -9.75 -8.60
C GLN A 105 -7.62 -10.55 -9.54
N GLN A 106 -8.06 -10.92 -10.74
CA GLN A 106 -7.18 -11.57 -11.72
C GLN A 106 -6.10 -10.62 -12.29
N GLY A 107 -6.29 -9.31 -12.09
CA GLY A 107 -5.43 -8.29 -12.69
C GLY A 107 -5.54 -8.28 -14.21
N LEU A 108 -4.62 -7.57 -14.85
CA LEU A 108 -4.59 -7.45 -16.31
C LEU A 108 -3.14 -7.33 -16.81
N HIS A 109 -2.86 -7.89 -17.99
CA HIS A 109 -1.54 -7.77 -18.60
C HIS A 109 -1.28 -6.34 -19.05
N ILE A 110 -0.02 -5.88 -18.98
CA ILE A 110 0.33 -4.48 -19.28
C ILE A 110 -0.10 -4.05 -20.69
N MET A 111 -0.01 -4.96 -21.66
CA MET A 111 -0.42 -4.71 -23.05
C MET A 111 -1.92 -4.43 -23.17
N ASP A 112 -2.74 -5.20 -22.45
CA ASP A 112 -4.18 -5.02 -22.46
C ASP A 112 -4.57 -3.74 -21.71
N ILE A 113 -3.84 -3.38 -20.65
CA ILE A 113 -4.01 -2.09 -19.95
C ILE A 113 -3.72 -0.94 -20.92
N THR A 114 -2.60 -0.98 -21.64
CA THR A 114 -2.27 0.07 -22.61
C THR A 114 -3.30 0.16 -23.73
N GLN A 115 -3.76 -0.97 -24.25
CA GLN A 115 -4.79 -1.01 -25.30
C GLN A 115 -6.11 -0.40 -24.81
N LYS A 116 -6.57 -0.76 -23.62
CA LYS A 116 -7.80 -0.23 -23.01
C LYS A 116 -7.70 1.24 -22.63
N SER A 117 -6.50 1.72 -22.27
CA SER A 117 -6.29 3.13 -21.92
C SER A 117 -6.50 4.09 -23.08
N GLY A 118 -6.36 3.63 -24.33
CA GLY A 118 -6.38 4.48 -25.52
C GLY A 118 -5.22 5.50 -25.58
N SER A 119 -4.29 5.45 -24.62
CA SER A 119 -3.15 6.35 -24.52
C SER A 119 -2.02 5.92 -25.46
N LYS A 120 -1.28 6.89 -25.99
CA LYS A 120 -0.07 6.64 -26.80
C LYS A 120 1.16 6.26 -25.95
N ILE A 121 0.95 5.92 -24.68
CA ILE A 121 2.04 5.51 -23.80
C ILE A 121 2.56 4.13 -24.23
N ASP A 122 3.86 4.00 -24.27
CA ASP A 122 4.53 2.73 -24.49
C ASP A 122 4.32 1.79 -23.29
N SER A 123 4.06 0.52 -23.58
CA SER A 123 3.73 -0.52 -22.59
C SER A 123 4.89 -0.82 -21.65
N ASP A 124 6.13 -0.78 -22.13
CA ASP A 124 7.30 -0.93 -21.27
C ASP A 124 7.47 0.26 -20.33
N LYS A 125 7.17 1.49 -20.79
CA LYS A 125 7.16 2.67 -19.92
C LYS A 125 6.09 2.56 -18.85
N LEU A 126 4.86 2.17 -19.21
CA LEU A 126 3.79 1.99 -18.24
C LEU A 126 4.11 0.87 -17.23
N SER A 127 4.72 -0.23 -17.70
CA SER A 127 5.20 -1.34 -16.85
C SER A 127 6.16 -0.85 -15.76
N ARG A 128 7.15 -0.03 -16.15
CA ARG A 128 8.12 0.55 -15.19
C ARG A 128 7.46 1.47 -14.17
N VAL A 129 6.50 2.29 -14.60
CA VAL A 129 5.73 3.18 -13.73
C VAL A 129 4.93 2.37 -12.72
N MET A 130 4.16 1.38 -13.18
CA MET A 130 3.35 0.53 -12.32
C MET A 130 4.19 -0.29 -11.34
N ARG A 131 5.34 -0.82 -11.77
CA ARG A 131 6.27 -1.55 -10.89
C ARG A 131 6.83 -0.67 -9.77
N SER A 132 7.14 0.60 -10.05
CA SER A 132 7.57 1.56 -9.02
C SER A 132 6.48 1.78 -7.95
N LEU A 133 5.22 1.87 -8.38
CA LEU A 133 4.07 2.01 -7.47
C LEU A 133 3.72 0.72 -6.74
N ALA A 134 4.00 -0.45 -7.33
CA ALA A 134 3.85 -1.74 -6.67
C ALA A 134 4.76 -1.88 -5.44
N ASN A 135 5.99 -1.34 -5.50
CA ASN A 135 6.88 -1.26 -4.34
C ASN A 135 6.32 -0.40 -3.19
N SER A 136 5.33 0.47 -3.47
CA SER A 136 4.66 1.29 -2.46
C SER A 136 3.27 0.74 -2.10
N HIS A 137 2.98 -0.53 -2.43
CA HIS A 137 1.72 -1.21 -2.15
C HIS A 137 0.47 -0.54 -2.76
N MET A 138 0.63 0.29 -3.81
CA MET A 138 -0.50 0.92 -4.52
C MET A 138 -1.09 0.02 -5.61
N PHE A 139 -0.23 -0.80 -6.23
CA PHE A 139 -0.62 -1.87 -7.16
C PHE A 139 0.02 -3.18 -6.73
N ARG A 140 -0.48 -4.30 -7.23
CA ARG A 140 0.07 -5.63 -6.98
C ARG A 140 0.38 -6.32 -8.30
N GLU A 141 1.63 -6.74 -8.48
CA GLU A 141 2.02 -7.64 -9.57
C GLU A 141 1.62 -9.07 -9.17
N ILE A 142 0.74 -9.70 -9.96
CA ILE A 142 0.19 -11.03 -9.65
C ILE A 142 1.02 -12.14 -10.33
N THR A 143 1.47 -11.87 -11.55
CA THR A 143 2.31 -12.77 -12.35
C THR A 143 3.44 -11.97 -12.96
N SER A 144 4.66 -12.51 -12.93
CA SER A 144 5.81 -11.87 -13.55
C SER A 144 5.72 -11.95 -15.08
N GLN A 145 6.10 -10.86 -15.75
CA GLN A 145 6.33 -10.90 -17.20
C GLN A 145 7.71 -11.50 -17.47
N SER A 146 7.80 -12.82 -17.45
CA SER A 146 8.97 -13.55 -17.94
C SER A 146 8.97 -13.56 -19.47
N GLY A 147 9.57 -12.54 -20.10
CA GLY A 147 9.89 -12.64 -21.53
C GLY A 147 9.69 -11.39 -22.39
N CYS A 148 10.19 -10.22 -21.97
CA CYS A 148 10.53 -9.14 -22.89
C CYS A 148 11.77 -8.41 -22.35
N ARG A 149 12.94 -8.90 -22.76
CA ARG A 149 14.16 -8.11 -22.89
C ARG A 149 14.57 -8.18 -24.35
#